data_AF-A0A534P530-F1
#
_entry.id   AF-A0A534P530-F1
#
_cell.length_a   1.000
_cell.length_b   1.000
_cell.length_c   1.000
_cell.angle_alpha   90.00
_cell.angle_beta   90.00
_cell.angle_gamma   90.00
#
_symmetry.space_group_name_H-M   'P 1'
#
loop_
_entity.id
_entity.type
_entity.pdbx_description
1 polymer ?
#
loop_
_entity_poly.entity_id
_entity_poly.type
_entity_poly.pdbx_seq_one_letter_code
_entity_poly.pdbx_strand_id
1 'polypeptide(L)'
;MSEAAQKLPQRQPRRVVSGMRPTGRLHLGHYHGAVKNWIEISRKAECFFFSADWHALTTEYKDTSGIAEAQREMFADWVAAGLDPERCTLFIQSHVKQHAELYLLLAMVAPLGWLERVPTYKEQQEQLKEKDLNTYGFLGYPLLQTADVALYGADAVPVGQDQGSHLELAREIVRKFNFHFGSPQKPVLVEPHPYLTDVPKILGLDGRKMSKSYGNAVELGEDPESARKRVMVAVTDPARKRRHDPGHPEVCPIYWLHRAYSTPERVELVDRECRSAGIGCVDCKKMLLESLLPALEKHRAARAELDRTPGRIEELVQLGTRKATAVAEQTMAAVRDAVKLT
;
A
#
# COMPACT_ATOMS: atom_id res chain seq x y z
N MET A 1 -19.62 23.91 12.13
CA MET A 1 -18.46 24.38 12.90
C MET A 1 -17.44 23.25 12.90
N SER A 2 -16.28 23.49 12.31
CA SER A 2 -15.25 22.49 12.00
C SER A 2 -14.39 22.25 13.22
N GLU A 3 -14.45 21.05 13.82
CA GLU A 3 -13.37 20.57 14.68
C GLU A 3 -12.23 20.10 13.77
N ALA A 4 -11.38 21.05 13.37
CA ALA A 4 -10.05 20.74 12.92
C ALA A 4 -9.29 20.14 14.11
N ALA A 5 -9.24 18.81 14.17
CA ALA A 5 -8.34 18.09 15.07
C ALA A 5 -6.93 18.68 14.87
N GLN A 6 -6.42 19.38 15.89
CA GLN A 6 -5.07 19.91 15.91
C GLN A 6 -4.10 18.73 15.74
N LYS A 7 -3.57 18.55 14.52
CA LYS A 7 -2.54 17.57 14.23
C LYS A 7 -1.27 17.99 14.97
N LEU A 8 -0.90 17.26 16.02
CA LEU A 8 0.43 17.38 16.64
C LEU A 8 1.50 17.27 15.54
N PRO A 9 2.56 18.09 15.57
CA PRO A 9 3.62 18.01 14.57
C PRO A 9 4.27 16.62 14.64
N GLN A 10 4.03 15.79 13.62
CA GLN A 10 4.68 14.50 13.52
C GLN A 10 6.17 14.72 13.27
N ARG A 11 7.01 14.12 14.11
CA ARG A 11 8.46 14.11 13.91
C ARG A 11 8.74 13.52 12.52
N GLN A 12 9.54 14.24 11.73
CA GLN A 12 9.94 13.75 10.40
C GLN A 12 10.66 12.40 10.58
N PRO A 13 10.21 11.34 9.89
CA PRO A 13 10.78 10.02 10.05
C PRO A 13 12.18 9.97 9.46
N ARG A 14 13.09 9.24 10.11
CA ARG A 14 14.44 9.02 9.55
C ARG A 14 14.42 7.88 8.54
N ARG A 15 13.73 6.79 8.89
CA ARG A 15 13.65 5.59 8.09
C ARG A 15 12.23 5.05 8.04
N VAL A 16 11.80 4.78 6.82
CA VAL A 16 10.44 4.35 6.50
C VAL A 16 10.51 3.00 5.82
N VAL A 17 9.64 2.10 6.23
CA VAL A 17 9.45 0.81 5.56
C VAL A 17 7.98 0.61 5.23
N SER A 18 7.72 0.11 4.03
CA SER A 18 6.37 -0.26 3.59
C SER A 18 6.46 -1.31 2.48
N GLY A 19 5.42 -2.07 2.28
CA GLY A 19 5.41 -3.11 1.25
C GLY A 19 4.00 -3.41 0.76
N MET A 20 3.93 -4.07 -0.38
CA MET A 20 2.66 -4.59 -0.92
C MET A 20 2.86 -6.02 -1.35
N ARG A 21 1.82 -6.85 -1.16
CA ARG A 21 1.79 -8.17 -1.78
C ARG A 21 1.77 -8.02 -3.30
N PRO A 22 2.51 -8.86 -4.05
CA PRO A 22 2.48 -8.82 -5.50
C PRO A 22 1.08 -9.21 -6.00
N THR A 23 0.36 -8.24 -6.54
CA THR A 23 -0.99 -8.42 -7.08
C THR A 23 -1.05 -8.13 -8.59
N GLY A 24 0.10 -7.93 -9.23
CA GLY A 24 0.22 -7.57 -10.64
C GLY A 24 0.03 -6.09 -10.87
N ARG A 25 -0.53 -5.73 -12.04
CA ARG A 25 -0.75 -4.34 -12.44
C ARG A 25 -1.53 -3.53 -11.42
N LEU A 26 -1.11 -2.29 -11.21
CA LEU A 26 -1.72 -1.38 -10.26
C LEU A 26 -2.94 -0.66 -10.83
N HIS A 27 -3.78 -0.18 -9.93
CA HIS A 27 -4.95 0.65 -10.23
C HIS A 27 -4.92 1.94 -9.42
N LEU A 28 -5.83 2.87 -9.73
CA LEU A 28 -5.88 4.19 -9.08
C LEU A 28 -5.94 4.11 -7.55
N GLY A 29 -6.63 3.09 -7.01
CA GLY A 29 -6.66 2.81 -5.57
C GLY A 29 -5.29 2.51 -4.96
N HIS A 30 -4.40 1.78 -5.65
CA HIS A 30 -3.03 1.54 -5.18
C HIS A 30 -2.19 2.81 -5.24
N TYR A 31 -2.30 3.57 -6.34
CA TYR A 31 -1.53 4.79 -6.52
C TYR A 31 -1.84 5.82 -5.44
N HIS A 32 -3.12 6.16 -5.27
CA HIS A 32 -3.51 7.14 -4.25
C HIS A 32 -3.40 6.58 -2.85
N GLY A 33 -3.65 5.27 -2.68
CA GLY A 33 -3.62 4.58 -1.39
C GLY A 33 -2.24 4.46 -0.75
N ALA A 34 -1.18 4.32 -1.56
CA ALA A 34 0.17 4.07 -1.06
C ALA A 34 1.25 4.77 -1.88
N VAL A 35 1.32 4.52 -3.19
CA VAL A 35 2.49 4.88 -4.03
C VAL A 35 2.73 6.39 -4.07
N LYS A 36 1.67 7.20 -4.21
CA LYS A 36 1.77 8.67 -4.17
C LYS A 36 2.42 9.16 -2.88
N ASN A 37 2.04 8.58 -1.75
CA ASN A 37 2.65 8.91 -0.47
C ASN A 37 4.12 8.43 -0.38
N TRP A 38 4.43 7.25 -0.92
CA TRP A 38 5.81 6.75 -0.98
C TRP A 38 6.74 7.67 -1.80
N ILE A 39 6.23 8.25 -2.89
CA ILE A 39 6.96 9.24 -3.68
C ILE A 39 7.27 10.47 -2.84
N GLU A 40 6.30 10.98 -2.08
CA GLU A 40 6.49 12.19 -1.25
C GLU A 40 7.42 11.94 -0.06
N ILE A 41 7.33 10.76 0.59
CA ILE A 41 8.13 10.45 1.78
C ILE A 41 9.58 10.09 1.43
N SER A 42 9.83 9.47 0.26
CA SER A 42 11.19 9.17 -0.21
C SER A 42 12.03 10.41 -0.50
N ARG A 43 11.40 11.58 -0.65
CA ARG A 43 12.12 12.87 -0.73
C ARG A 43 12.65 13.35 0.63
N LYS A 44 12.18 12.77 1.73
CA LYS A 44 12.33 13.30 3.10
C LYS A 44 12.94 12.31 4.09
N ALA A 45 12.98 11.02 3.75
CA ALA A 45 13.42 9.95 4.63
C ALA A 45 14.08 8.82 3.84
N GLU A 46 14.93 8.02 4.49
CA GLU A 46 15.46 6.79 3.92
C GLU A 46 14.34 5.75 3.82
N CYS A 47 14.00 5.30 2.62
CA CYS A 47 12.82 4.48 2.39
C CYS A 47 13.16 3.08 1.87
N PHE A 48 12.51 2.07 2.43
CA PHE A 48 12.57 0.67 2.04
C PHE A 48 11.18 0.23 1.58
N PHE A 49 11.02 0.02 0.27
CA PHE A 49 9.75 -0.41 -0.33
C PHE A 49 9.91 -1.77 -0.99
N PHE A 50 9.01 -2.70 -0.67
CA PHE A 50 9.21 -4.08 -1.10
C PHE A 50 7.98 -4.81 -1.58
N SER A 51 8.22 -5.76 -2.47
CA SER A 51 7.23 -6.79 -2.79
C SER A 51 7.23 -7.86 -1.69
N ALA A 52 6.11 -7.97 -1.00
CA ALA A 52 5.87 -8.90 0.10
C ALA A 52 5.39 -10.26 -0.44
N ASP A 53 6.30 -11.05 -1.03
CA ASP A 53 5.96 -12.30 -1.69
C ASP A 53 5.75 -13.48 -0.73
N TRP A 54 6.45 -13.56 0.40
CA TRP A 54 6.09 -14.53 1.44
C TRP A 54 4.72 -14.24 2.05
N HIS A 55 4.32 -12.97 2.15
CA HIS A 55 2.94 -12.61 2.51
C HIS A 55 1.90 -13.02 1.47
N ALA A 56 2.26 -13.14 0.19
CA ALA A 56 1.34 -13.70 -0.81
C ALA A 56 1.11 -15.20 -0.56
N LEU A 57 2.14 -15.94 -0.15
CA LEU A 57 2.03 -17.38 0.13
C LEU A 57 1.03 -17.68 1.25
N THR A 58 0.79 -16.78 2.20
CA THR A 58 -0.16 -17.01 3.30
C THR A 58 -1.60 -17.21 2.83
N THR A 59 -1.95 -16.72 1.63
CA THR A 59 -3.28 -16.93 1.01
C THR A 59 -3.23 -17.62 -0.36
N GLU A 60 -2.09 -17.60 -1.06
CA GLU A 60 -1.93 -18.13 -2.43
C GLU A 60 -1.09 -19.43 -2.50
N TYR A 61 -0.76 -20.07 -1.37
CA TYR A 61 0.17 -21.24 -1.36
C TYR A 61 -0.21 -22.40 -2.31
N LYS A 62 -1.49 -22.52 -2.71
CA LYS A 62 -1.96 -23.57 -3.65
C LYS A 62 -1.57 -23.29 -5.11
N ASP A 63 -1.44 -22.03 -5.49
CA ASP A 63 -1.03 -21.61 -6.83
C ASP A 63 -0.15 -20.36 -6.75
N THR A 64 1.15 -20.57 -6.94
CA THR A 64 2.18 -19.53 -6.84
C THR A 64 2.71 -19.08 -8.19
N SER A 65 2.20 -19.66 -9.28
CA SER A 65 2.73 -19.48 -10.63
C SER A 65 2.75 -18.02 -11.09
N GLY A 66 1.75 -17.23 -10.68
CA GLY A 66 1.63 -15.82 -11.03
C GLY A 66 2.46 -14.85 -10.19
N ILE A 67 3.12 -15.29 -9.10
CA ILE A 67 3.79 -14.36 -8.17
C ILE A 67 4.93 -13.59 -8.85
N ALA A 68 5.80 -14.28 -9.60
CA ALA A 68 6.96 -13.65 -10.22
C ALA A 68 6.58 -12.61 -11.27
N GLU A 69 5.59 -12.92 -12.12
CA GLU A 69 5.05 -11.97 -13.10
C GLU A 69 4.38 -10.80 -12.38
N ALA A 70 3.57 -11.07 -11.35
CA ALA A 70 2.91 -10.04 -10.57
C ALA A 70 3.89 -9.08 -9.88
N GLN A 71 5.04 -9.58 -9.41
CA GLN A 71 6.14 -8.77 -8.87
C GLN A 71 6.70 -7.83 -9.93
N ARG A 72 7.05 -8.37 -11.11
CA ARG A 72 7.63 -7.59 -12.21
C ARG A 72 6.69 -6.47 -12.64
N GLU A 73 5.42 -6.79 -12.86
CA GLU A 73 4.39 -5.81 -13.25
C GLU A 73 4.23 -4.71 -12.19
N MET A 74 4.23 -5.09 -10.90
CA MET A 74 4.08 -4.15 -9.80
C MET A 74 5.27 -3.19 -9.68
N PHE A 75 6.51 -3.68 -9.77
CA PHE A 75 7.69 -2.81 -9.75
C PHE A 75 7.73 -1.87 -10.95
N ALA A 76 7.38 -2.36 -12.14
CA ALA A 76 7.30 -1.53 -13.33
C ALA A 76 6.26 -0.41 -13.16
N ASP A 77 5.10 -0.71 -12.58
CA ASP A 77 4.10 0.32 -12.25
C ASP A 77 4.55 1.27 -11.14
N TRP A 78 5.30 0.84 -10.13
CA TRP A 78 5.86 1.76 -9.12
C TRP A 78 6.79 2.77 -9.75
N VAL A 79 7.73 2.32 -10.58
CA VAL A 79 8.70 3.20 -11.25
C VAL A 79 7.98 4.11 -12.25
N ALA A 80 7.08 3.58 -13.07
CA ALA A 80 6.30 4.37 -14.03
C ALA A 80 5.40 5.42 -13.34
N ALA A 81 4.88 5.12 -12.15
CA ALA A 81 4.10 6.06 -11.34
C ALA A 81 4.95 7.20 -10.72
N GLY A 82 6.29 7.10 -10.79
CA GLY A 82 7.24 8.12 -10.35
C GLY A 82 8.01 7.77 -9.09
N LEU A 83 7.97 6.51 -8.62
CA LEU A 83 8.84 6.05 -7.53
C LEU A 83 10.28 5.95 -8.04
N ASP A 84 11.19 6.69 -7.40
CA ASP A 84 12.57 6.86 -7.83
C ASP A 84 13.52 5.90 -7.08
N PRO A 85 14.11 4.88 -7.74
CA PRO A 85 15.02 3.92 -7.13
C PRO A 85 16.36 4.52 -6.66
N GLU A 86 16.67 5.77 -7.04
CA GLU A 86 17.82 6.50 -6.49
C GLU A 86 17.51 7.09 -5.11
N ARG A 87 16.23 7.35 -4.83
CA ARG A 87 15.76 7.94 -3.56
C ARG A 87 15.22 6.92 -2.56
N CYS A 88 14.95 5.70 -3.00
CA CYS A 88 14.46 4.63 -2.15
C CYS A 88 15.04 3.28 -2.54
N THR A 89 14.98 2.33 -1.62
CA THR A 89 15.43 0.96 -1.82
C THR A 89 14.24 0.10 -2.21
N LEU A 90 14.23 -0.43 -3.45
CA LEU A 90 13.22 -1.34 -3.97
C LEU A 90 13.72 -2.78 -3.97
N PHE A 91 13.02 -3.70 -3.30
CA PHE A 91 13.51 -5.09 -3.16
C PHE A 91 12.39 -6.11 -3.01
N ILE A 92 12.73 -7.40 -3.15
CA ILE A 92 11.81 -8.52 -2.94
C ILE A 92 12.05 -9.09 -1.54
N GLN A 93 10.98 -9.28 -0.76
CA GLN A 93 11.05 -9.78 0.62
C GLN A 93 11.83 -11.10 0.68
N SER A 94 11.45 -12.09 -0.13
CA SER A 94 12.10 -13.41 -0.13
C SER A 94 13.57 -13.41 -0.53
N HIS A 95 14.07 -12.35 -1.15
CA HIS A 95 15.48 -12.22 -1.53
C HIS A 95 16.38 -11.76 -0.36
N VAL A 96 15.78 -11.30 0.75
CA VAL A 96 16.48 -10.91 1.97
C VAL A 96 16.16 -11.92 3.07
N LYS A 97 16.99 -12.97 3.20
CA LYS A 97 16.71 -14.13 4.06
C LYS A 97 16.67 -13.81 5.56
N GLN A 98 17.25 -12.69 5.96
CA GLN A 98 17.20 -12.17 7.33
C GLN A 98 15.77 -11.93 7.83
N HIS A 99 14.81 -11.68 6.93
CA HIS A 99 13.38 -11.65 7.29
C HIS A 99 12.91 -12.95 7.93
N ALA A 100 13.28 -14.10 7.37
CA ALA A 100 12.87 -15.41 7.88
C ALA A 100 13.56 -15.73 9.21
N GLU A 101 14.83 -15.36 9.35
CA GLU A 101 15.57 -15.56 10.58
C GLU A 101 15.02 -14.68 11.72
N LEU A 102 14.79 -13.39 11.47
CA LEU A 102 14.19 -12.51 12.46
C LEU A 102 12.78 -12.98 12.83
N TYR A 103 11.97 -13.37 11.85
CA TYR A 103 10.64 -13.95 12.09
C TYR A 103 10.70 -15.17 13.03
N LEU A 104 11.64 -16.10 12.79
CA LEU A 104 11.84 -17.26 13.65
C LEU A 104 12.19 -16.87 15.09
N LEU A 105 13.12 -15.91 15.27
CA LEU A 105 13.53 -15.46 16.59
C LEU A 105 12.40 -14.72 17.33
N LEU A 106 11.63 -13.89 16.62
CA LEU A 106 10.45 -13.23 17.18
C LEU A 106 9.35 -14.22 17.56
N ALA A 107 9.22 -15.33 16.83
CA ALA A 107 8.24 -16.39 17.14
C ALA A 107 8.47 -17.03 18.51
N MET A 108 9.71 -17.04 19.01
CA MET A 108 10.04 -17.59 20.33
C MET A 108 9.54 -16.70 21.49
N VAL A 109 9.23 -15.42 21.22
CA VAL A 109 8.74 -14.48 22.24
C VAL A 109 7.29 -14.05 22.04
N ALA A 110 6.73 -14.23 20.84
CA ALA A 110 5.38 -13.79 20.50
C ALA A 110 4.31 -14.72 21.11
N PRO A 111 3.43 -14.22 22.01
CA PRO A 111 2.34 -15.03 22.55
C PRO A 111 1.29 -15.34 21.48
N LEU A 112 0.89 -16.61 21.39
CA LEU A 112 -0.10 -17.07 20.40
C LEU A 112 -1.40 -16.27 20.45
N GLY A 113 -1.94 -16.04 21.65
CA GLY A 113 -3.17 -15.29 21.84
C GLY A 113 -3.09 -13.81 21.43
N TRP A 114 -1.91 -13.25 21.17
CA TRP A 114 -1.78 -11.91 20.57
C TRP A 114 -2.06 -11.97 19.06
N LEU A 115 -1.60 -13.02 18.38
CA LEU A 115 -1.81 -13.23 16.95
C LEU A 115 -3.29 -13.55 16.63
N GLU A 116 -3.90 -14.43 17.42
CA GLU A 116 -5.31 -14.85 17.24
C GLU A 116 -6.33 -13.71 17.44
N ARG A 117 -5.92 -12.62 18.11
CA ARG A 117 -6.79 -11.48 18.42
C ARG A 117 -6.66 -10.32 17.45
N VAL A 118 -5.77 -10.39 16.46
CA VAL A 118 -5.67 -9.36 15.42
C VAL A 118 -6.99 -9.32 14.62
N PRO A 119 -7.73 -8.18 14.59
CA PRO A 119 -9.06 -8.11 13.96
C PRO A 119 -9.06 -8.53 12.48
N THR A 120 -8.10 -8.04 11.71
CA THR A 120 -7.98 -8.33 10.28
C THR A 120 -7.70 -9.80 9.98
N TYR A 121 -7.08 -10.55 10.90
CA TYR A 121 -6.92 -12.00 10.77
C TYR A 121 -8.29 -12.67 10.76
N LYS A 122 -9.15 -12.33 11.72
CA LYS A 122 -10.53 -12.86 11.80
C LYS A 122 -11.38 -12.45 10.60
N GLU A 123 -11.33 -11.17 10.25
CA GLU A 123 -12.08 -10.64 9.09
C GLU A 123 -11.67 -11.33 7.78
N GLN A 124 -10.38 -11.58 7.57
CA GLN A 124 -9.91 -12.28 6.37
C GLN A 124 -10.33 -13.75 6.34
N GLN A 125 -10.36 -14.45 7.48
CA GLN A 125 -10.93 -15.80 7.55
C GLN A 125 -12.41 -15.83 7.18
N GLU A 126 -13.17 -14.82 7.60
CA GLU A 126 -14.59 -14.71 7.27
C GLU A 126 -14.84 -14.34 5.81
N GLN A 127 -13.97 -13.53 5.20
CA GLN A 127 -14.11 -13.06 3.81
C GLN A 127 -13.62 -14.08 2.78
N LEU A 128 -12.59 -14.86 3.09
CA LEU A 128 -11.92 -15.76 2.16
C LEU A 128 -12.30 -17.22 2.42
N LYS A 129 -13.61 -17.50 2.51
CA LYS A 129 -14.14 -18.84 2.85
C LYS A 129 -13.77 -19.94 1.87
N GLU A 130 -13.45 -19.59 0.63
CA GLU A 130 -13.03 -20.54 -0.41
C GLU A 130 -11.56 -20.96 -0.25
N LYS A 131 -10.79 -20.24 0.57
CA LYS A 131 -9.39 -20.53 0.85
C LYS A 131 -9.27 -21.27 2.17
N ASP A 132 -8.40 -22.28 2.19
CA ASP A 132 -8.02 -22.92 3.43
C ASP A 132 -6.94 -22.08 4.12
N LEU A 133 -7.39 -21.26 5.07
CA LEU A 133 -6.54 -20.33 5.83
C LEU A 133 -6.21 -20.85 7.23
N ASN A 134 -6.55 -22.11 7.55
CA ASN A 134 -6.19 -22.72 8.83
C ASN A 134 -4.75 -23.24 8.81
N THR A 135 -3.82 -22.32 8.53
CA THR A 135 -2.39 -22.63 8.40
C THR A 135 -1.59 -21.77 9.38
N TYR A 136 -0.49 -22.33 9.89
CA TYR A 136 0.44 -21.58 10.74
C TYR A 136 0.98 -20.33 10.03
N GLY A 137 1.23 -20.41 8.72
CA GLY A 137 1.70 -19.26 7.93
C GLY A 137 0.70 -18.11 7.91
N PHE A 138 -0.60 -18.42 7.80
CA PHE A 138 -1.65 -17.40 7.88
C PHE A 138 -1.81 -16.85 9.31
N LEU A 139 -1.75 -17.69 10.35
CA LEU A 139 -1.75 -17.16 11.73
C LEU A 139 -0.51 -16.29 12.03
N GLY A 140 0.64 -16.64 11.47
CA GLY A 140 1.92 -15.98 11.67
C GLY A 140 2.16 -14.73 10.83
N TYR A 141 1.32 -14.39 9.85
CA TYR A 141 1.57 -13.24 8.96
C TYR A 141 1.76 -11.90 9.70
N PRO A 142 1.02 -11.58 10.80
CA PRO A 142 1.24 -10.33 11.53
C PRO A 142 2.62 -10.26 12.20
N LEU A 143 3.14 -11.41 12.63
CA LEU A 143 4.49 -11.54 13.18
C LEU A 143 5.55 -11.41 12.08
N LEU A 144 5.30 -11.98 10.89
CA LEU A 144 6.17 -11.77 9.72
C LEU A 144 6.24 -10.28 9.34
N GLN A 145 5.11 -9.58 9.37
CA GLN A 145 5.07 -8.13 9.16
C GLN A 145 5.86 -7.36 10.22
N THR A 146 5.89 -7.84 11.46
CA THR A 146 6.72 -7.27 12.52
C THR A 146 8.21 -7.43 12.20
N ALA A 147 8.63 -8.62 11.72
CA ALA A 147 9.99 -8.85 11.26
C ALA A 147 10.34 -7.92 10.10
N ASP A 148 9.45 -7.77 9.11
CA ASP A 148 9.66 -6.90 7.96
C ASP A 148 9.94 -5.45 8.35
N VAL A 149 9.26 -4.96 9.39
CA VAL A 149 9.42 -3.59 9.89
C VAL A 149 10.69 -3.45 10.74
N ALA A 150 10.86 -4.34 11.71
CA ALA A 150 11.95 -4.27 12.68
C ALA A 150 13.33 -4.46 12.05
N LEU A 151 13.42 -5.29 10.99
CA LEU A 151 14.68 -5.62 10.33
C LEU A 151 15.41 -4.40 9.77
N TYR A 152 14.67 -3.39 9.32
CA TYR A 152 15.26 -2.17 8.80
C TYR A 152 15.44 -1.09 9.86
N GLY A 153 15.05 -1.32 11.12
CA GLY A 153 15.11 -0.28 12.16
C GLY A 153 14.30 0.96 11.79
N ALA A 154 13.17 0.77 11.09
CA ALA A 154 12.30 1.86 10.68
C ALA A 154 11.61 2.49 11.90
N ASP A 155 11.72 3.81 12.04
CA ASP A 155 11.03 4.55 13.10
C ASP A 155 9.61 4.96 12.69
N ALA A 156 9.26 4.77 11.41
CA ALA A 156 7.93 5.05 10.89
C ALA A 156 7.43 4.03 9.86
N VAL A 157 6.14 3.71 9.94
CA VAL A 157 5.42 2.88 8.97
C VAL A 157 4.22 3.68 8.45
N PRO A 158 4.10 3.90 7.13
CA PRO A 158 2.91 4.50 6.56
C PRO A 158 1.75 3.52 6.74
N VAL A 159 0.76 3.90 7.54
CA VAL A 159 -0.40 3.06 7.84
C VAL A 159 -1.69 3.76 7.45
N GLY A 160 -2.56 3.04 6.75
CA GLY A 160 -3.98 3.39 6.68
C GLY A 160 -4.67 3.10 8.01
N GLN A 161 -5.89 3.60 8.20
CA GLN A 161 -6.67 3.36 9.42
C GLN A 161 -6.80 1.86 9.76
N ASP A 162 -6.90 1.01 8.73
CA ASP A 162 -7.11 -0.43 8.86
C ASP A 162 -5.84 -1.24 9.21
N GLN A 163 -4.69 -0.61 9.42
CA GLN A 163 -3.40 -1.27 9.72
C GLN A 163 -2.88 -0.96 11.13
N GLY A 164 -3.65 -0.22 11.93
CA GLY A 164 -3.25 0.14 13.29
C GLY A 164 -3.00 -1.07 14.20
N SER A 165 -3.83 -2.11 14.09
CA SER A 165 -3.70 -3.32 14.92
C SER A 165 -2.39 -4.09 14.67
N HIS A 166 -1.95 -4.21 13.42
CA HIS A 166 -0.66 -4.84 13.10
C HIS A 166 0.51 -4.05 13.64
N LEU A 167 0.45 -2.72 13.54
CA LEU A 167 1.52 -1.87 14.02
C LEU A 167 1.62 -1.88 15.55
N GLU A 168 0.49 -1.87 16.26
CA GLU A 168 0.50 -2.03 17.71
C GLU A 168 1.04 -3.40 18.13
N LEU A 169 0.67 -4.48 17.43
CA LEU A 169 1.27 -5.78 17.65
C LEU A 169 2.80 -5.75 17.45
N ALA A 170 3.27 -5.11 16.37
CA ALA A 170 4.70 -4.99 16.10
C ALA A 170 5.43 -4.23 17.21
N ARG A 171 4.83 -3.14 17.73
CA ARG A 171 5.37 -2.36 18.86
C ARG A 171 5.48 -3.21 20.12
N GLU A 172 4.44 -3.97 20.46
CA GLU A 172 4.43 -4.83 21.64
C GLU A 172 5.45 -5.98 21.55
N ILE A 173 5.59 -6.60 20.37
CA ILE A 173 6.60 -7.65 20.15
C ILE A 173 8.01 -7.07 20.24
N VAL A 174 8.27 -5.90 19.64
CA VAL A 174 9.58 -5.23 19.72
C VAL A 174 9.92 -4.87 21.17
N ARG A 175 8.98 -4.31 21.93
CA ARG A 175 9.17 -4.02 23.37
C ARG A 175 9.48 -5.28 24.15
N LYS A 176 8.74 -6.36 23.92
CA LYS A 176 8.95 -7.64 24.59
C LYS A 176 10.32 -8.24 24.25
N PHE A 177 10.73 -8.20 22.98
CA PHE A 177 12.05 -8.64 22.55
C PHE A 177 13.15 -7.82 23.25
N ASN A 178 13.04 -6.49 23.25
CA ASN A 178 13.99 -5.60 23.92
C ASN A 178 14.00 -5.78 25.44
N PHE A 179 12.88 -6.15 26.06
CA PHE A 179 12.82 -6.47 27.49
C PHE A 179 13.62 -7.73 27.83
N HIS A 180 13.55 -8.76 26.97
CA HIS A 180 14.26 -10.02 27.21
C HIS A 180 15.74 -9.98 26.82
N PHE A 181 16.09 -9.29 25.74
CA PHE A 181 17.43 -9.38 25.13
C PHE A 181 18.16 -8.03 25.00
N GLY A 182 17.51 -6.92 25.37
CA GLY A 182 18.08 -5.58 25.31
C GLY A 182 18.11 -4.89 26.67
N SER A 183 18.19 -3.56 26.64
CA SER A 183 18.03 -2.71 27.82
C SER A 183 17.37 -1.39 27.44
N PRO A 184 16.79 -0.63 28.40
CA PRO A 184 16.21 0.69 28.10
C PRO A 184 17.21 1.67 27.48
N GLN A 185 18.50 1.57 27.82
CA GLN A 185 19.56 2.44 27.31
C GLN A 185 20.14 1.95 25.97
N LYS A 186 20.02 0.65 25.68
CA LYS A 186 20.54 0.01 24.47
C LYS A 186 19.51 -1.01 23.94
N PRO A 187 18.41 -0.54 23.32
CA PRO A 187 17.46 -1.44 22.67
C PRO A 187 18.11 -2.12 21.46
N VAL A 188 17.72 -3.36 21.18
CA VAL A 188 18.22 -4.15 20.05
C VAL A 188 17.43 -3.82 18.78
N LEU A 189 16.11 -3.70 18.92
CA LEU A 189 15.18 -3.37 17.83
C LEU A 189 14.56 -1.98 18.04
N VAL A 190 14.32 -1.27 16.94
CA VAL A 190 13.67 0.05 16.96
C VAL A 190 12.15 -0.14 17.02
N GLU A 191 11.50 0.55 17.96
CA GLU A 191 10.03 0.56 18.04
C GLU A 191 9.44 1.45 16.92
N PRO A 192 8.58 0.89 16.03
CA PRO A 192 8.03 1.63 14.91
C PRO A 192 6.85 2.51 15.34
N HIS A 193 6.64 3.63 14.66
CA HIS A 193 5.52 4.55 14.90
C HIS A 193 4.63 4.72 13.66
N PRO A 194 3.33 5.00 13.82
CA PRO A 194 2.45 5.26 12.69
C PRO A 194 2.84 6.58 12.04
N TYR A 195 3.02 6.56 10.72
CA TYR A 195 3.10 7.78 9.92
C TYR A 195 1.77 7.97 9.20
N LEU A 196 0.93 8.83 9.78
CA LEU A 196 -0.43 9.06 9.27
C LEU A 196 -0.36 9.96 8.05
N THR A 197 -0.87 9.45 6.94
CA THR A 197 -0.86 10.14 5.67
C THR A 197 -2.28 10.48 5.27
N ASP A 198 -2.46 11.69 4.72
CA ASP A 198 -3.78 12.13 4.24
C ASP A 198 -4.02 11.45 2.89
N VAL A 199 -4.48 10.21 2.94
CA VAL A 199 -4.72 9.38 1.77
C VAL A 199 -6.15 9.63 1.30
N PRO A 200 -6.37 10.24 0.12
CA PRO A 200 -7.72 10.38 -0.40
C PRO A 200 -8.31 8.99 -0.65
N LYS A 201 -9.49 8.74 -0.07
CA LYS A 201 -10.23 7.49 -0.28
C LYS A 201 -10.73 7.43 -1.73
N ILE A 202 -10.01 6.72 -2.58
CA ILE A 202 -10.45 6.44 -3.95
C ILE A 202 -11.31 5.18 -3.94
N LEU A 203 -12.61 5.37 -4.16
CA LEU A 203 -13.57 4.28 -4.33
C LEU A 203 -13.44 3.67 -5.74
N GLY A 204 -13.82 2.40 -5.85
CA GLY A 204 -14.04 1.75 -7.14
C GLY A 204 -15.23 2.37 -7.87
N LEU A 205 -15.36 2.04 -9.16
CA LEU A 205 -16.40 2.56 -10.03
C LEU A 205 -17.83 2.14 -9.62
N ASP A 206 -17.98 1.27 -8.64
CA ASP A 206 -19.24 0.83 -8.04
C ASP A 206 -19.49 1.39 -6.62
N GLY A 207 -18.59 2.25 -6.12
CA GLY A 207 -18.64 2.83 -4.78
C GLY A 207 -18.06 1.98 -3.65
N ARG A 208 -17.63 0.74 -3.92
CA ARG A 208 -16.91 -0.10 -2.95
C ARG A 208 -15.41 0.22 -2.96
N LYS A 209 -14.61 -0.50 -2.15
CA LYS A 209 -13.14 -0.46 -2.27
C LYS A 209 -12.74 -0.86 -3.69
N MET A 210 -11.82 -0.10 -4.29
CA MET A 210 -11.30 -0.42 -5.61
C MET A 210 -10.51 -1.74 -5.57
N SER A 211 -10.91 -2.72 -6.39
CA SER A 211 -10.29 -4.03 -6.51
C SER A 211 -10.51 -4.62 -7.91
N LYS A 212 -9.48 -5.27 -8.45
CA LYS A 212 -9.59 -6.01 -9.72
C LYS A 212 -10.58 -7.17 -9.63
N SER A 213 -10.61 -7.88 -8.51
CA SER A 213 -11.52 -9.01 -8.28
C SER A 213 -13.00 -8.60 -8.27
N TYR A 214 -13.30 -7.33 -7.99
CA TYR A 214 -14.67 -6.81 -8.04
C TYR A 214 -15.05 -6.25 -9.42
N GLY A 215 -14.12 -6.24 -10.38
CA GLY A 215 -14.34 -5.64 -11.71
C GLY A 215 -14.48 -4.11 -11.69
N ASN A 216 -14.28 -3.46 -10.55
CA ASN A 216 -14.56 -2.03 -10.32
C ASN A 216 -13.32 -1.12 -10.39
N ALA A 217 -12.14 -1.68 -10.70
CA ALA A 217 -10.89 -0.95 -10.76
C ALA A 217 -10.73 -0.09 -12.03
N VAL A 218 -9.76 0.82 -12.02
CA VAL A 218 -9.22 1.42 -13.25
C VAL A 218 -7.71 1.27 -13.16
N GLU A 219 -7.11 0.51 -14.06
CA GLU A 219 -5.66 0.25 -14.03
C GLU A 219 -4.87 1.51 -14.41
N LEU A 220 -3.67 1.66 -13.87
CA LEU A 220 -2.82 2.83 -14.19
C LEU A 220 -2.38 2.83 -15.66
N GLY A 221 -2.17 1.63 -16.21
CA GLY A 221 -1.83 1.41 -17.61
C GLY A 221 -3.04 1.19 -18.52
N GLU A 222 -4.27 1.47 -18.06
CA GLU A 222 -5.49 1.19 -18.83
C GLU A 222 -5.56 2.03 -20.11
N ASP A 223 -5.95 1.40 -21.23
CA ASP A 223 -6.09 2.11 -22.49
C ASP A 223 -7.25 3.11 -22.45
N PRO A 224 -7.22 4.18 -23.27
CA PRO A 224 -8.14 5.30 -23.12
C PRO A 224 -9.57 4.92 -23.48
N GLU A 225 -9.75 3.95 -24.39
CA GLU A 225 -11.07 3.47 -24.80
C GLU A 225 -11.71 2.63 -23.69
N SER A 226 -10.97 1.69 -23.09
CA SER A 226 -11.41 0.91 -21.94
C SER A 226 -11.69 1.81 -20.74
N ALA A 227 -10.76 2.71 -20.40
CA ALA A 227 -10.94 3.65 -19.29
C ALA A 227 -12.20 4.51 -19.50
N ARG A 228 -12.43 5.03 -20.72
CA ARG A 228 -13.64 5.77 -21.07
C ARG A 228 -14.89 4.90 -20.88
N LYS A 229 -14.92 3.69 -21.45
CA LYS A 229 -16.07 2.78 -21.33
C LYS A 229 -16.42 2.49 -19.87
N ARG A 230 -15.42 2.19 -19.04
CA ARG A 230 -15.60 1.87 -17.61
C ARG A 230 -16.10 3.07 -16.80
N VAL A 231 -15.49 4.24 -16.97
CA VAL A 231 -15.93 5.47 -16.28
C VAL A 231 -17.35 5.85 -16.70
N MET A 232 -17.72 5.67 -17.97
CA MET A 232 -19.06 5.98 -18.46
C MET A 232 -20.15 5.14 -17.80
N VAL A 233 -19.87 3.88 -17.45
CA VAL A 233 -20.84 2.97 -16.79
C VAL A 233 -20.75 2.98 -15.26
N ALA A 234 -19.82 3.74 -14.68
CA ALA A 234 -19.62 3.80 -13.23
C ALA A 234 -20.88 4.27 -12.47
N VAL A 235 -21.09 3.75 -11.27
CA VAL A 235 -22.13 4.21 -10.36
C VAL A 235 -21.85 5.64 -9.92
N THR A 236 -22.91 6.43 -9.80
CA THR A 236 -22.87 7.81 -9.27
C THR A 236 -23.66 7.88 -7.96
N ASP A 237 -24.30 9.00 -7.65
CA ASP A 237 -25.25 9.06 -6.54
C ASP A 237 -26.50 8.19 -6.84
N PRO A 238 -26.79 7.15 -6.04
CA PRO A 238 -27.97 6.30 -6.22
C PRO A 238 -29.30 7.05 -6.00
N ALA A 239 -29.30 8.13 -5.23
CA ALA A 239 -30.50 8.95 -5.01
C ALA A 239 -30.83 9.81 -6.24
N ARG A 240 -29.85 10.12 -7.08
CA ARG A 240 -30.00 10.92 -8.29
C ARG A 240 -30.47 10.08 -9.47
N LYS A 241 -31.78 9.90 -9.62
CA LYS A 241 -32.39 9.03 -10.64
C LYS A 241 -32.51 9.70 -12.02
N ARG A 242 -32.70 11.02 -12.07
CA ARG A 242 -32.91 11.79 -13.31
C ARG A 242 -31.90 12.92 -13.42
N ARG A 243 -31.67 13.42 -14.65
CA ARG A 243 -30.75 14.52 -14.94
C ARG A 243 -31.01 15.76 -14.09
N HIS A 244 -32.29 16.09 -13.90
CA HIS A 244 -32.73 17.28 -13.17
C HIS A 244 -32.89 17.08 -11.66
N ASP A 245 -32.63 15.87 -11.15
CA ASP A 245 -32.62 15.63 -9.71
C ASP A 245 -31.29 16.17 -9.14
N PRO A 246 -31.31 16.90 -8.02
CA PRO A 246 -30.11 17.24 -7.26
C PRO A 246 -29.31 16.00 -6.88
N GLY A 247 -27.98 16.11 -6.88
CA GLY A 247 -27.08 15.04 -6.45
C GLY A 247 -26.28 15.37 -5.19
N HIS A 248 -25.66 14.32 -4.64
CA HIS A 248 -24.81 14.36 -3.45
C HIS A 248 -23.37 13.97 -3.84
N PRO A 249 -22.49 14.95 -4.12
CA PRO A 249 -21.10 14.70 -4.49
C PRO A 249 -20.33 13.81 -3.50
N GLU A 250 -20.59 13.96 -2.21
CA GLU A 250 -19.93 13.26 -1.11
C GLU A 250 -20.07 11.72 -1.16
N VAL A 251 -21.16 11.20 -1.74
CA VAL A 251 -21.39 9.76 -1.89
C VAL A 251 -21.06 9.25 -3.30
N CYS A 252 -20.66 10.14 -4.22
CA CYS A 252 -20.48 9.82 -5.63
C CYS A 252 -19.01 9.44 -5.94
N PRO A 253 -18.72 8.21 -6.40
CA PRO A 253 -17.35 7.79 -6.73
C PRO A 253 -16.67 8.66 -7.80
N ILE A 254 -17.45 9.17 -8.77
CA ILE A 254 -16.95 10.07 -9.82
C ILE A 254 -16.45 11.40 -9.23
N TYR A 255 -17.13 11.94 -8.22
CA TYR A 255 -16.68 13.17 -7.55
C TYR A 255 -15.37 12.96 -6.79
N TRP A 256 -15.19 11.80 -6.14
CA TRP A 256 -13.92 11.44 -5.51
C TRP A 256 -12.76 11.36 -6.51
N LEU A 257 -13.02 10.87 -7.72
CA LEU A 257 -12.03 10.90 -8.81
C LEU A 257 -11.75 12.33 -9.29
N HIS A 258 -12.75 13.21 -9.37
CA HIS A 258 -12.52 14.62 -9.65
C HIS A 258 -11.60 15.26 -8.61
N ARG A 259 -11.83 15.03 -7.32
CA ARG A 259 -10.95 15.53 -6.25
C ARG A 259 -9.49 15.08 -6.39
N ALA A 260 -9.26 13.95 -7.06
CA ALA A 260 -7.94 13.36 -7.21
C ALA A 260 -7.21 13.81 -8.49
N TYR A 261 -7.94 14.11 -9.57
CA TYR A 261 -7.37 14.33 -10.91
C TYR A 261 -7.72 15.67 -11.55
N SER A 262 -8.83 16.29 -11.19
CA SER A 262 -9.24 17.57 -11.76
C SER A 262 -8.63 18.74 -11.00
N THR A 263 -8.60 19.91 -11.65
CA THR A 263 -8.16 21.16 -11.01
C THR A 263 -9.13 21.58 -9.90
N PRO A 264 -8.69 22.38 -8.90
CA PRO A 264 -9.55 22.86 -7.83
C PRO A 264 -10.83 23.56 -8.34
N GLU A 265 -10.71 24.36 -9.40
CA GLU A 265 -11.82 25.09 -10.01
C GLU A 265 -12.84 24.14 -10.63
N ARG A 266 -12.36 23.05 -11.25
CA ARG A 266 -13.23 22.02 -11.82
C ARG A 266 -13.92 21.18 -10.74
N VAL A 267 -13.24 20.92 -9.62
CA VAL A 267 -13.85 20.24 -8.47
C VAL A 267 -14.99 21.09 -7.91
N GLU A 268 -14.76 22.39 -7.70
CA GLU A 268 -15.78 23.33 -7.20
C GLU A 268 -16.96 23.46 -8.16
N LEU A 269 -16.69 23.56 -9.47
CA LEU A 269 -17.72 23.56 -10.50
C LEU A 269 -18.59 22.30 -10.43
N VAL A 270 -17.97 21.11 -10.41
CA VAL A 270 -18.71 19.84 -10.37
C VAL A 270 -19.52 19.70 -9.08
N ASP A 271 -19.00 20.12 -7.93
CA ASP A 271 -19.75 20.10 -6.66
C ASP A 271 -21.02 20.97 -6.78
N ARG A 272 -20.86 22.23 -7.20
CA ARG A 272 -21.98 23.17 -7.36
C ARG A 272 -23.01 22.67 -8.36
N GLU A 273 -22.59 22.31 -9.57
CA GLU A 273 -23.50 21.91 -10.65
C GLU A 273 -24.15 20.54 -10.41
N CYS A 274 -23.53 19.65 -9.63
CA CYS A 274 -24.15 18.41 -9.20
C CYS A 274 -25.29 18.67 -8.20
N ARG A 275 -25.05 19.55 -7.20
CA ARG A 275 -26.05 19.92 -6.18
C ARG A 275 -27.22 20.71 -6.76
N SER A 276 -26.97 21.59 -7.73
CA SER A 276 -28.00 22.38 -8.40
C SER A 276 -28.71 21.66 -9.54
N ALA A 277 -28.26 20.45 -9.89
CA ALA A 277 -28.65 19.71 -11.10
C ALA A 277 -28.39 20.48 -12.42
N GLY A 278 -27.40 21.39 -12.44
CA GLY A 278 -26.98 22.12 -13.64
C GLY A 278 -26.29 21.25 -14.70
N ILE A 279 -25.60 20.17 -14.29
CA ILE A 279 -24.99 19.17 -15.19
C ILE A 279 -25.52 17.76 -14.93
N GLY A 280 -25.66 16.93 -15.97
CA GLY A 280 -25.99 15.51 -15.81
C GLY A 280 -24.78 14.66 -15.39
N CYS A 281 -25.02 13.48 -14.80
CA CYS A 281 -23.95 12.53 -14.44
C CYS A 281 -23.06 12.13 -15.63
N VAL A 282 -23.65 12.03 -16.83
CA VAL A 282 -22.92 11.74 -18.08
C VAL A 282 -21.95 12.86 -18.43
N ASP A 283 -22.36 14.12 -18.29
CA ASP A 283 -21.51 15.27 -18.60
C ASP A 283 -20.40 15.43 -17.56
N CYS A 284 -20.71 15.23 -16.28
CA CYS A 284 -19.74 15.14 -15.19
C CYS A 284 -18.65 14.08 -15.49
N LYS A 285 -19.04 12.87 -15.90
CA LYS A 285 -18.08 11.81 -16.30
C LYS A 285 -17.21 12.21 -17.49
N LYS A 286 -17.75 12.91 -18.49
CA LYS A 286 -16.95 13.43 -19.61
C LYS A 286 -15.90 14.44 -19.14
N MET A 287 -16.28 15.35 -18.24
CA MET A 287 -15.35 16.31 -17.63
C MET A 287 -14.25 15.61 -16.82
N LEU A 288 -14.57 14.52 -16.11
CA LEU A 288 -13.56 13.71 -15.42
C LEU A 288 -12.55 13.12 -16.41
N LEU A 289 -13.03 12.55 -17.51
CA LEU A 289 -12.19 11.90 -18.52
C LEU A 289 -11.18 12.85 -19.16
N GLU A 290 -11.50 14.14 -19.29
CA GLU A 290 -10.54 15.16 -19.74
C GLU A 290 -9.33 15.28 -18.81
N SER A 291 -9.49 14.97 -17.51
CA SER A 291 -8.41 15.05 -16.51
C SER A 291 -7.74 13.69 -16.27
N LEU A 292 -8.54 12.62 -16.26
CA LEU A 292 -8.05 11.28 -15.97
C LEU A 292 -7.25 10.68 -17.11
N LEU A 293 -7.69 10.81 -18.36
CA LEU A 293 -7.01 10.19 -19.50
C LEU A 293 -5.57 10.70 -19.70
N PRO A 294 -5.27 12.01 -19.58
CA PRO A 294 -3.88 12.48 -19.59
C PRO A 294 -3.02 11.91 -18.46
N ALA A 295 -3.59 11.69 -17.27
CA ALA A 295 -2.86 11.11 -16.15
C ALA A 295 -2.52 9.63 -16.40
N LEU A 296 -3.46 8.84 -16.95
CA LEU A 296 -3.19 7.47 -17.38
C LEU A 296 -2.17 7.45 -18.52
N GLU A 297 -2.27 8.36 -19.49
CA GLU A 297 -1.33 8.45 -20.60
C GLU A 297 0.10 8.68 -20.14
N LYS A 298 0.31 9.58 -19.17
CA LYS A 298 1.62 9.81 -18.57
C LYS A 298 2.21 8.52 -17.98
N HIS A 299 1.40 7.74 -17.27
CA HIS A 299 1.82 6.46 -16.72
C HIS A 299 2.17 5.46 -17.82
N ARG A 300 1.32 5.32 -18.84
CA ARG A 300 1.56 4.43 -19.99
C ARG A 300 2.85 4.77 -20.72
N ALA A 301 3.11 6.05 -20.98
CA ALA A 301 4.33 6.50 -21.63
C ALA A 301 5.58 6.17 -20.79
N ALA A 302 5.53 6.41 -19.47
CA ALA A 302 6.63 6.05 -18.57
C ALA A 302 6.86 4.53 -18.51
N ARG A 303 5.79 3.74 -18.49
CA ARG A 303 5.84 2.28 -18.53
C ARG A 303 6.46 1.77 -19.84
N ALA A 304 6.03 2.33 -20.97
CA ALA A 304 6.55 1.97 -22.28
C ALA A 304 8.06 2.26 -22.41
N GLU A 305 8.56 3.31 -21.77
CA GLU A 305 10.00 3.60 -21.72
C GLU A 305 10.77 2.54 -20.92
N LEU A 306 10.23 2.08 -19.79
CA LEU A 306 10.84 1.00 -19.01
C LEU A 306 10.88 -0.31 -19.80
N ASP A 307 9.81 -0.62 -20.53
CA ASP A 307 9.70 -1.85 -21.31
C ASP A 307 10.65 -1.87 -22.53
N ARG A 308 11.16 -0.71 -22.98
CA ARG A 308 12.20 -0.64 -24.03
C ARG A 308 13.56 -1.17 -23.61
N THR A 309 13.80 -1.29 -22.29
CA THR A 309 15.06 -1.81 -21.74
C THR A 309 14.79 -3.12 -21.01
N PRO A 310 14.84 -4.27 -21.71
CA PRO A 310 14.68 -5.59 -21.08
C PRO A 310 15.66 -5.76 -19.92
N GLY A 311 15.20 -6.33 -18.81
CA GLY A 311 16.04 -6.55 -17.61
C GLY A 311 16.15 -5.34 -16.68
N ARG A 312 15.65 -4.15 -17.07
CA ARG A 312 15.83 -2.93 -16.25
C ARG A 312 15.20 -3.05 -14.86
N ILE A 313 14.01 -3.65 -14.76
CA ILE A 313 13.32 -3.81 -13.47
C ILE A 313 14.09 -4.79 -12.58
N GLU A 314 14.57 -5.89 -13.17
CA GLU A 314 15.36 -6.91 -12.50
C GLU A 314 16.67 -6.33 -11.95
N GLU A 315 17.37 -5.50 -12.73
CA GLU A 315 18.58 -4.78 -12.27
C GLU A 315 18.29 -3.85 -11.08
N LEU A 316 17.21 -3.06 -11.17
CA LEU A 316 16.81 -2.13 -10.10
C LEU A 316 16.50 -2.88 -8.80
N VAL A 317 15.74 -3.98 -8.91
CA VAL A 317 15.39 -4.84 -7.77
C VAL A 317 16.63 -5.54 -7.21
N GLN A 318 17.56 -6.01 -8.05
CA GLN A 318 18.82 -6.61 -7.57
C GLN A 318 19.67 -5.59 -6.81
N LEU A 319 19.77 -4.36 -7.31
CA LEU A 319 20.50 -3.29 -6.63
C LEU A 319 19.86 -2.96 -5.28
N GLY A 320 18.55 -2.78 -5.24
CA GLY A 320 17.84 -2.50 -3.99
C GLY A 320 17.88 -3.69 -3.03
N THR A 321 17.85 -4.92 -3.52
CA THR A 321 18.04 -6.13 -2.69
C THR A 321 19.39 -6.10 -2.00
N ARG A 322 20.49 -5.81 -2.73
CA ARG A 322 21.83 -5.69 -2.11
C ARG A 322 21.86 -4.62 -1.01
N LYS A 323 21.27 -3.45 -1.24
CA LYS A 323 21.15 -2.37 -0.23
C LYS A 323 20.35 -2.83 0.98
N ALA A 324 19.21 -3.47 0.76
CA ALA A 324 18.34 -3.98 1.81
C ALA A 324 19.01 -5.09 2.64
N THR A 325 19.69 -6.04 1.99
CA THR A 325 20.45 -7.10 2.67
C THR A 325 21.55 -6.54 3.55
N ALA A 326 22.28 -5.51 3.10
CA ALA A 326 23.34 -4.91 3.91
C ALA A 326 22.80 -4.30 5.21
N VAL A 327 21.66 -3.61 5.17
CA VAL A 327 21.01 -3.05 6.36
C VAL A 327 20.43 -4.15 7.24
N ALA A 328 19.77 -5.14 6.64
CA ALA A 328 19.21 -6.27 7.34
C ALA A 328 20.28 -7.08 8.11
N GLU A 329 21.46 -7.28 7.51
CA GLU A 329 22.57 -7.99 8.15
C GLU A 329 23.13 -7.24 9.36
N GLN A 330 23.18 -5.89 9.31
CA GLN A 330 23.58 -5.09 10.47
C GLN A 330 22.61 -5.29 11.64
N THR A 331 21.30 -5.27 11.38
CA THR A 331 20.29 -5.54 12.39
C THR A 331 20.40 -6.97 12.92
N MET A 332 20.57 -7.96 12.03
CA MET A 332 20.68 -9.35 12.45
C MET A 332 21.95 -9.66 13.24
N ALA A 333 23.08 -8.99 12.95
CA ALA A 333 24.27 -9.10 13.77
C ALA A 333 24.00 -8.68 15.22
N ALA A 334 23.32 -7.54 15.43
CA ALA A 334 22.93 -7.08 16.76
C ALA A 334 21.93 -8.03 17.44
N VAL A 335 20.97 -8.57 16.68
CA VAL A 335 19.98 -9.54 17.17
C VAL A 335 20.66 -10.84 17.61
N ARG A 336 21.54 -11.43 16.79
CA ARG A 336 22.24 -12.69 17.10
C ARG A 336 23.15 -12.56 18.33
N ASP A 337 23.85 -11.44 18.49
CA ASP A 337 24.65 -11.13 19.69
C ASP A 337 23.76 -11.00 20.95
N ALA A 338 22.61 -10.34 20.81
CA ALA A 338 21.66 -10.17 21.90
C ALA A 338 21.09 -11.51 22.40
N VAL A 339 20.79 -12.44 21.47
CA VAL A 339 20.29 -13.78 21.80
C VAL A 339 21.39 -14.84 22.03
N LYS A 340 22.66 -14.43 22.05
CA LYS A 340 23.82 -15.31 22.35
C LYS A 340 24.01 -16.47 21.38
N LEU A 341 23.79 -16.22 20.09
CA LEU A 341 24.05 -17.18 19.01
C LEU A 341 25.40 -16.98 18.31
N THR A 342 26.17 -15.96 18.71
CA THR A 342 27.48 -15.60 18.15
C THR A 342 28.45 -15.18 19.22
#